data_AF-A0A934AIE2-F1
#
_entry.id   AF-A0A934AIE2-F1
#
_cell.length_a   1.000
_cell.length_b   1.000
_cell.length_c   1.000
_cell.angle_alpha   90.00
_cell.angle_beta   90.00
_cell.angle_gamma   90.00
#
_symmetry.space_group_name_H-M   'P 1'
#
loop_
_entity.id
_entity.type
_entity.pdbx_description
1 polymer ?
#
loop_
_entity_poly.entity_id
_entity_poly.type
_entity_poly.pdbx_seq_one_letter_code
_entity_poly.pdbx_strand_id
1 'polypeptide(L)'
;MTSVFLKRIPSGLVFFAFLFFSFWLMFHTFSYDAKTNSMMIATKAWSDFGSHIPLVRSFSMGDNLNRLARGQAPVYPLFPGEPIRYHFLFYAVVGLLEKLGLRIDWALNAPSALGFFFLVVMIWKLAKELFKDARVAFLSVIFFLFNGSLSFVNFFLQHPLSWNTPMDIATNSRFPSFGPWDGNLISAFWNLNVYTNQRHLAASFALIIATLLVIPGLTRNDNFLRGILTAILYSVLLFTNQAAAAIAALFLFWFFL
;
A
#
# COMPACT_ATOMS: atom_id res chain seq x y z
N MET A 1 -13.84 -34.74 8.21
CA MET A 1 -12.90 -34.23 9.26
C MET A 1 -12.19 -32.91 8.88
N THR A 2 -12.21 -32.47 7.62
CA THR A 2 -11.60 -31.21 7.15
C THR A 2 -12.42 -29.93 7.43
N SER A 3 -13.67 -30.03 7.90
CA SER A 3 -14.57 -28.89 8.08
C SER A 3 -14.47 -28.20 9.45
N VAL A 4 -13.73 -28.77 10.41
CA VAL A 4 -13.66 -28.28 11.82
C VAL A 4 -12.45 -27.36 12.06
N PHE A 5 -11.31 -27.59 11.41
CA PHE A 5 -10.10 -26.80 11.62
C PHE A 5 -10.25 -25.33 11.19
N LEU A 6 -10.96 -25.06 10.10
CA LEU A 6 -11.21 -23.70 9.60
C LEU A 6 -12.25 -22.92 10.43
N LYS A 7 -13.00 -23.57 11.34
CA LYS A 7 -13.99 -22.90 12.19
C LYS A 7 -13.37 -22.23 13.43
N ARG A 8 -12.07 -22.44 13.70
CA ARG A 8 -11.42 -22.02 14.95
C ARG A 8 -10.04 -21.38 14.76
N ILE A 9 -9.70 -20.84 13.60
CA ILE A 9 -8.56 -19.91 13.59
C ILE A 9 -9.05 -18.62 14.24
N PRO A 10 -8.51 -18.21 15.40
CA PRO A 10 -8.90 -16.94 16.01
C PRO A 10 -8.55 -15.85 15.01
N SER A 11 -9.52 -15.00 14.66
CA SER A 11 -9.30 -13.86 13.74
C SER A 11 -8.10 -13.00 14.18
N GLY A 12 -7.84 -12.92 15.49
CA GLY A 12 -6.67 -12.26 16.05
C GLY A 12 -5.33 -12.83 15.58
N LEU A 13 -5.18 -14.16 15.50
CA LEU A 13 -3.94 -14.79 15.02
C LEU A 13 -3.70 -14.49 13.54
N VAL A 14 -4.76 -14.53 12.73
CA VAL A 14 -4.70 -14.20 11.29
C VAL A 14 -4.28 -12.76 11.09
N PHE A 15 -4.90 -11.83 11.81
CA PHE A 15 -4.55 -10.41 11.71
C PHE A 15 -3.15 -10.13 12.25
N PHE A 16 -2.71 -10.82 13.30
CA PHE A 16 -1.32 -10.72 13.75
C PHE A 16 -0.34 -11.20 12.67
N ALA A 17 -0.63 -12.31 11.99
CA ALA A 17 0.19 -12.80 10.88
C ALA A 17 0.23 -11.80 9.71
N PHE A 18 -0.89 -11.18 9.36
CA PHE A 18 -0.93 -10.14 8.32
C PHE A 18 -0.15 -8.89 8.72
N LEU A 19 -0.24 -8.47 9.99
CA LEU A 19 0.54 -7.35 10.50
C LEU A 19 2.03 -7.65 10.43
N PHE A 20 2.44 -8.82 10.92
CA PHE A 20 3.84 -9.27 10.86
C PHE A 20 4.35 -9.31 9.41
N PHE A 21 3.58 -9.91 8.50
CA PHE A 21 3.90 -9.95 7.07
C PHE A 21 4.05 -8.56 6.47
N SER A 22 3.16 -7.61 6.83
CA SER A 22 3.21 -6.24 6.34
C SER A 22 4.49 -5.53 6.78
N PHE A 23 4.90 -5.70 8.04
CA PHE A 23 6.17 -5.15 8.54
C PHE A 23 7.36 -5.80 7.85
N TRP A 24 7.39 -7.14 7.78
CA TRP A 24 8.45 -7.87 7.09
C TRP A 24 8.62 -7.39 5.64
N LEU A 25 7.52 -7.26 4.89
CA LEU A 25 7.53 -6.81 3.49
C LEU A 25 8.13 -5.40 3.33
N MET A 26 7.74 -4.47 4.20
CA MET A 26 8.19 -3.08 4.10
C MET A 26 9.67 -2.93 4.51
N PHE A 27 10.09 -3.59 5.59
CA PHE A 27 11.48 -3.56 6.06
C PHE A 27 12.44 -4.37 5.17
N HIS A 28 11.94 -5.35 4.42
CA HIS A 28 12.75 -6.07 3.43
C HIS A 28 13.18 -5.18 2.26
N THR A 29 12.47 -4.08 2.00
CA THR A 29 12.73 -3.23 0.82
C THR A 29 13.45 -1.93 1.15
N PHE A 30 13.37 -1.47 2.39
CA PHE A 30 14.12 -0.32 2.90
C PHE A 30 14.51 -0.56 4.35
N SER A 31 15.80 -0.48 4.67
CA SER A 31 16.31 -0.67 6.02
C SER A 31 17.58 0.15 6.24
N TYR A 32 18.22 -0.05 7.39
CA TYR A 32 19.44 0.64 7.77
C TYR A 32 20.45 -0.34 8.33
N ASP A 33 21.67 -0.30 7.81
CA ASP A 33 22.79 -1.05 8.34
C ASP A 33 23.51 -0.24 9.43
N ALA A 34 23.37 -0.67 10.68
CA ALA A 34 23.97 -0.03 11.84
C ALA A 34 25.50 -0.16 11.89
N LYS A 35 26.11 -1.09 11.16
CA LYS A 35 27.57 -1.25 11.14
C LYS A 35 28.22 -0.24 10.20
N THR A 36 27.63 -0.05 9.02
CA THR A 36 28.14 0.88 7.99
C THR A 36 27.49 2.25 8.05
N ASN A 37 26.51 2.45 8.92
CA ASN A 37 25.69 3.65 9.04
C ASN A 37 25.01 4.05 7.72
N SER A 38 24.63 3.07 6.91
CA SER A 38 24.11 3.28 5.55
C SER A 38 22.65 2.86 5.41
N MET A 39 21.92 3.57 4.56
CA MET A 39 20.58 3.18 4.15
C MET A 39 20.66 2.05 3.13
N MET A 40 19.91 0.98 3.36
CA MET A 40 19.83 -0.17 2.48
C MET A 40 18.50 -0.11 1.72
N ILE A 41 18.57 0.00 0.40
CA ILE A 41 17.39 0.05 -0.47
C ILE A 41 17.45 -1.15 -1.41
N ALA A 42 16.36 -1.91 -1.51
CA ALA A 42 16.28 -3.04 -2.42
C ALA A 42 16.40 -2.61 -3.89
N THR A 43 17.01 -3.46 -4.72
CA THR A 43 17.27 -3.20 -6.15
C THR A 43 16.01 -2.93 -6.98
N LYS A 44 14.82 -3.34 -6.52
CA LYS A 44 13.56 -3.06 -7.22
C LYS A 44 12.87 -1.77 -6.75
N ALA A 45 13.40 -1.12 -5.72
CA ALA A 45 12.83 0.09 -5.11
C ALA A 45 13.72 1.33 -5.29
N TRP A 46 15.01 1.16 -5.61
CA TRP A 46 16.00 2.26 -5.58
C TRP A 46 15.61 3.46 -6.45
N SER A 47 15.06 3.24 -7.65
CA SER A 47 14.70 4.32 -8.58
C SER A 47 13.61 5.20 -8.00
N ASP A 48 12.55 4.60 -7.46
CA ASP A 48 11.44 5.34 -6.86
C ASP A 48 11.88 6.01 -5.56
N PHE A 49 12.69 5.31 -4.75
CA PHE A 49 13.24 5.84 -3.51
C PHE A 49 14.21 7.00 -3.72
N GLY A 50 14.86 7.07 -4.89
CA GLY A 50 15.64 8.22 -5.33
C GLY A 50 14.82 9.52 -5.35
N SER A 51 13.49 9.44 -5.52
CA SER A 51 12.59 10.59 -5.41
C SER A 51 11.86 10.68 -4.06
N HIS A 52 11.46 9.54 -3.48
CA HIS A 52 10.71 9.53 -2.22
C HIS A 52 11.54 9.99 -1.02
N ILE A 53 12.81 9.60 -0.92
CA ILE A 53 13.67 9.99 0.22
C ILE A 53 13.92 11.50 0.21
N PRO A 54 14.34 12.15 -0.90
CA PRO A 54 14.42 13.60 -0.94
C PRO A 54 13.10 14.29 -0.64
N LEU A 55 11.97 13.74 -1.09
CA LEU A 55 10.65 14.29 -0.79
C LEU A 55 10.35 14.24 0.71
N VAL A 56 10.56 13.11 1.38
CA VAL A 56 10.46 13.00 2.84
C VAL A 56 11.38 14.03 3.52
N ARG A 57 12.64 14.10 3.09
CA ARG A 57 13.63 15.02 3.67
C ARG A 57 13.33 16.49 3.46
N SER A 58 12.62 16.84 2.39
CA SER A 58 12.13 18.20 2.18
C SER A 58 11.17 18.66 3.27
N PHE A 59 10.46 17.72 3.92
CA PHE A 59 9.60 17.99 5.07
C PHE A 59 10.38 17.91 6.39
N SER A 60 11.23 16.88 6.57
CA SER A 60 11.91 16.67 7.86
C SER A 60 13.07 17.65 8.10
N MET A 61 13.90 17.87 7.09
CA MET A 61 15.09 18.73 7.13
C MET A 61 14.93 20.03 6.34
N GLY A 62 14.01 20.06 5.38
CA GLY A 62 13.70 21.24 4.58
C GLY A 62 12.59 22.12 5.15
N ASP A 63 12.16 23.11 4.37
CA ASP A 63 11.18 24.12 4.78
C ASP A 63 9.72 23.72 4.51
N ASN A 64 9.45 22.56 3.89
CA ASN A 64 8.10 22.23 3.43
C ASN A 64 7.06 22.14 4.57
N LEU A 65 7.46 21.73 5.79
CA LEU A 65 6.56 21.80 6.95
C LEU A 65 6.22 23.24 7.36
N ASN A 66 7.19 24.15 7.36
CA ASN A 66 6.95 25.56 7.69
C ASN A 66 6.15 26.27 6.60
N ARG A 67 6.32 25.86 5.34
CA ARG A 67 5.49 26.33 4.22
C ARG A 67 4.03 25.96 4.45
N LEU A 68 3.76 24.70 4.76
CA LEU A 68 2.40 24.25 5.10
C LEU A 68 1.83 25.04 6.29
N ALA A 69 2.60 25.25 7.35
CA ALA A 69 2.18 26.03 8.51
C ALA A 69 1.84 27.50 8.19
N ARG A 70 2.43 28.06 7.13
CA ARG A 70 2.16 29.42 6.61
C ARG A 70 1.09 29.43 5.49
N GLY A 71 0.42 28.32 5.23
CA GLY A 71 -0.56 28.19 4.14
C GLY A 71 0.06 28.22 2.73
N GLN A 72 1.36 27.98 2.62
CA GLN A 72 2.08 27.91 1.35
C GLN A 72 2.17 26.47 0.85
N ALA A 73 2.07 26.29 -0.47
CA ALA A 73 2.24 24.98 -1.08
C ALA A 73 3.68 24.45 -0.86
N PRO A 74 3.84 23.15 -0.51
CA PRO A 74 5.15 22.52 -0.47
C PRO A 74 5.71 22.47 -1.89
N VAL A 75 7.04 22.47 -2.00
CA VAL A 75 7.76 22.49 -3.28
C VAL A 75 8.57 21.22 -3.49
N TYR A 76 8.81 20.85 -4.75
CA TYR A 76 9.61 19.67 -5.07
C TYR A 76 11.08 19.88 -4.68
N PRO A 77 11.73 18.90 -4.02
CA PRO A 77 13.16 18.98 -3.73
C PRO A 77 14.03 18.79 -4.98
N LEU A 78 13.53 18.05 -5.97
CA LEU A 78 14.23 17.76 -7.22
C LEU A 78 13.86 18.74 -8.36
N PHE A 79 12.86 19.60 -8.13
CA PHE A 79 12.47 20.63 -9.10
C PHE A 79 12.18 21.95 -8.35
N PRO A 80 13.25 22.70 -7.99
CA PRO A 80 13.15 23.85 -7.10
C PRO A 80 12.19 24.92 -7.63
N GLY A 81 11.43 25.52 -6.71
CA GLY A 81 10.48 26.60 -7.02
C GLY A 81 9.10 26.13 -7.47
N GLU A 82 8.96 24.88 -7.91
CA GLU A 82 7.67 24.35 -8.35
C GLU A 82 6.87 23.73 -7.21
N PRO A 83 5.59 24.13 -7.03
CA PRO A 83 4.68 23.49 -6.09
C PRO A 83 4.47 22.02 -6.39
N ILE A 84 4.33 21.21 -5.34
CA ILE A 84 3.96 19.80 -5.48
C ILE A 84 2.50 19.72 -5.91
N ARG A 85 2.27 19.23 -7.15
CA ARG A 85 0.92 19.03 -7.71
C ARG A 85 0.39 17.61 -7.46
N TYR A 86 1.31 16.69 -7.19
CA TYR A 86 1.02 15.29 -6.87
C TYR A 86 0.72 15.11 -5.37
N HIS A 87 0.24 13.93 -4.97
CA HIS A 87 -0.05 13.66 -3.56
C HIS A 87 1.24 13.67 -2.71
N PHE A 88 1.20 14.40 -1.59
CA PHE A 88 2.37 14.61 -0.71
C PHE A 88 2.09 14.30 0.76
N LEU A 89 0.82 14.14 1.16
CA LEU A 89 0.45 14.06 2.57
C LEU A 89 1.14 12.90 3.29
N PHE A 90 1.21 11.73 2.65
CA PHE A 90 1.89 10.58 3.22
C PHE A 90 3.38 10.88 3.51
N TYR A 91 4.10 11.46 2.54
CA TYR A 91 5.51 11.80 2.71
C TYR A 91 5.72 12.97 3.68
N ALA A 92 4.76 13.88 3.82
CA ALA A 92 4.76 14.91 4.85
C ALA A 92 4.62 14.32 6.26
N VAL A 93 3.74 13.33 6.44
CA VAL A 93 3.59 12.59 7.71
C VAL A 93 4.89 11.83 8.02
N VAL A 94 5.47 11.14 7.04
CA VAL A 94 6.77 10.46 7.21
C VAL A 94 7.87 11.45 7.58
N GLY A 95 7.95 12.60 6.91
CA GLY A 95 8.93 13.63 7.24
C GLY A 95 8.72 14.24 8.62
N LEU A 96 7.47 14.39 9.07
CA LEU A 96 7.17 14.80 10.44
C LEU A 96 7.67 13.76 11.46
N LEU A 97 7.40 12.47 11.22
CA LEU A 97 7.90 11.39 12.08
C LEU A 97 9.43 11.38 12.16
N GLU A 98 10.11 11.56 11.01
CA GLU A 98 11.58 11.69 10.99
C GLU A 98 12.05 12.92 11.77
N LYS A 99 11.39 14.07 11.60
CA LYS A 99 11.71 15.31 12.33
C LYS A 99 11.52 15.17 13.84
N LEU A 100 10.58 14.33 14.29
CA LEU A 100 10.37 13.98 15.70
C LEU A 100 11.41 13.00 16.25
N GLY A 101 12.37 12.55 15.44
CA GLY A 101 13.50 11.74 15.85
C GLY A 101 13.40 10.26 15.49
N LEU A 102 12.36 9.82 14.76
CA LEU A 102 12.35 8.46 14.22
C LEU A 102 13.38 8.36 13.09
N ARG A 103 14.16 7.27 13.07
CA ARG A 103 15.04 6.98 11.94
C ARG A 103 14.19 6.80 10.66
N ILE A 104 14.67 7.33 9.54
CA ILE A 104 13.89 7.44 8.29
C ILE A 104 13.31 6.11 7.80
N ASP A 105 13.98 4.99 8.05
CA ASP A 105 13.48 3.64 7.73
C ASP A 105 12.23 3.30 8.52
N TRP A 106 12.21 3.55 9.84
CA TRP A 106 11.02 3.40 10.66
C TRP A 106 9.94 4.42 10.31
N ALA A 107 10.31 5.69 10.11
CA ALA A 107 9.40 6.76 9.76
C ALA A 107 8.62 6.44 8.48
N LEU A 108 9.27 5.82 7.49
CA LEU A 108 8.65 5.42 6.23
C LEU A 108 7.94 4.06 6.33
N ASN A 109 8.62 3.04 6.87
CA ASN A 109 8.12 1.67 6.82
C ASN A 109 6.95 1.42 7.77
N ALA A 110 6.92 2.03 8.95
CA ALA A 110 5.84 1.78 9.90
C ALA A 110 4.47 2.27 9.36
N PRO A 111 4.32 3.52 8.87
CA PRO A 111 3.09 3.94 8.20
C PRO A 111 2.75 3.10 6.96
N SER A 112 3.76 2.71 6.18
CA SER A 112 3.57 1.85 5.00
C SER A 112 3.03 0.47 5.37
N ALA A 113 3.60 -0.15 6.41
CA ALA A 113 3.22 -1.47 6.89
C ALA A 113 1.82 -1.44 7.51
N LEU A 114 1.50 -0.40 8.28
CA LEU A 114 0.16 -0.19 8.83
C LEU A 114 -0.86 0.05 7.70
N GLY A 115 -0.49 0.81 6.67
CA GLY A 115 -1.34 1.03 5.49
C GLY A 115 -1.62 -0.26 4.71
N PHE A 116 -0.61 -1.10 4.51
CA PHE A 116 -0.76 -2.40 3.86
C PHE A 116 -1.56 -3.39 4.71
N PHE A 117 -1.30 -3.44 6.01
CA PHE A 117 -2.10 -4.21 6.95
C PHE A 117 -3.57 -3.77 6.93
N PHE A 118 -3.82 -2.46 6.92
CA PHE A 118 -5.16 -1.91 6.85
C PHE A 118 -5.86 -2.33 5.55
N LEU A 119 -5.17 -2.29 4.41
CA LEU A 119 -5.71 -2.78 3.13
C LEU A 119 -6.13 -4.25 3.23
N VAL A 120 -5.25 -5.12 3.73
CA VAL A 120 -5.53 -6.55 3.87
C VAL A 120 -6.75 -6.79 4.77
N VAL A 121 -6.86 -6.07 5.89
CA VAL A 121 -8.03 -6.15 6.78
C VAL A 121 -9.29 -5.61 6.08
N MET A 122 -9.20 -4.57 5.27
CA MET A 122 -10.35 -4.04 4.52
C MET A 122 -10.82 -5.01 3.42
N ILE A 123 -9.91 -5.68 2.72
CA ILE A 123 -10.26 -6.74 1.76
C ILE A 123 -10.99 -7.88 2.48
N TRP A 124 -10.48 -8.32 3.63
CA TRP A 124 -11.16 -9.31 4.46
C TRP A 124 -12.57 -8.85 4.86
N LYS A 125 -12.70 -7.63 5.38
CA LYS A 125 -14.00 -7.10 5.83
C LYS A 125 -14.99 -7.00 4.69
N LEU A 126 -14.58 -6.51 3.52
CA LEU A 126 -15.43 -6.40 2.34
C LEU A 126 -15.92 -7.78 1.89
N ALA A 127 -15.01 -8.74 1.72
CA ALA A 127 -15.38 -10.09 1.32
C ALA A 127 -16.29 -10.77 2.36
N LYS A 128 -16.00 -10.59 3.66
CA LYS A 128 -16.86 -11.13 4.73
C LYS A 128 -18.24 -10.48 4.73
N GLU A 129 -18.34 -9.19 4.43
CA GLU A 129 -19.61 -8.49 4.36
C GLU A 129 -20.45 -8.93 3.16
N LEU A 130 -19.84 -9.12 1.99
CA LEU A 130 -20.52 -9.54 0.77
C LEU A 130 -20.96 -11.02 0.80
N PHE A 131 -20.07 -11.91 1.22
CA PHE A 131 -20.30 -13.36 1.12
C PHE A 131 -20.73 -14.01 2.43
N LYS A 132 -20.68 -13.28 3.54
CA LYS A 132 -20.98 -13.76 4.90
C LYS A 132 -20.17 -15.00 5.32
N ASP A 133 -19.10 -15.35 4.60
CA ASP A 133 -18.21 -16.49 4.88
C ASP A 133 -16.77 -16.02 5.20
N ALA A 134 -16.19 -16.55 6.28
CA ALA A 134 -14.83 -16.23 6.70
C ALA A 134 -13.75 -16.91 5.84
N ARG A 135 -14.06 -18.07 5.23
CA ARG A 135 -13.17 -18.77 4.31
C ARG A 135 -13.02 -18.00 3.02
N VAL A 136 -14.11 -17.47 2.49
CA VAL A 136 -14.08 -16.59 1.31
C VAL A 136 -13.25 -15.36 1.61
N ALA A 137 -13.46 -14.71 2.75
CA ALA A 137 -12.65 -13.56 3.17
C ALA A 137 -11.15 -13.87 3.29
N PHE A 138 -10.79 -15.02 3.87
CA PHE A 138 -9.41 -15.48 3.93
C PHE A 138 -8.83 -15.72 2.54
N LEU A 139 -9.54 -16.45 1.68
CA LEU A 139 -9.10 -16.72 0.31
C LEU A 139 -8.97 -15.44 -0.52
N SER A 140 -9.84 -14.45 -0.34
CA SER A 140 -9.71 -13.14 -1.00
C SER A 140 -8.40 -12.45 -0.64
N VAL A 141 -7.99 -12.50 0.63
CA VAL A 141 -6.67 -11.98 1.04
C VAL A 141 -5.55 -12.79 0.41
N ILE A 142 -5.62 -14.12 0.44
CA ILE A 142 -4.60 -14.97 -0.18
C ILE A 142 -4.46 -14.61 -1.66
N PHE A 143 -5.54 -14.61 -2.44
CA PHE A 143 -5.48 -14.28 -3.87
C PHE A 143 -4.97 -12.87 -4.14
N PHE A 144 -5.30 -11.90 -3.28
CA PHE A 144 -4.74 -10.55 -3.38
C PHE A 144 -3.22 -10.51 -3.19
N LEU A 145 -2.67 -11.35 -2.31
CA LEU A 145 -1.22 -11.37 -2.03
C LEU A 145 -0.40 -12.02 -3.16
N PHE A 146 -1.04 -12.80 -4.03
CA PHE A 146 -0.39 -13.45 -5.17
C PHE A 146 -0.64 -12.69 -6.47
N ASN A 147 0.24 -12.91 -7.46
CA ASN A 147 0.12 -12.28 -8.76
C ASN A 147 -1.06 -12.90 -9.54
N GLY A 148 -2.06 -12.08 -9.86
CA GLY A 148 -3.26 -12.51 -10.58
C GLY A 148 -3.12 -12.58 -12.11
N SER A 149 -1.92 -12.34 -12.65
CA SER A 149 -1.67 -12.32 -14.09
C SER A 149 -1.10 -13.65 -14.60
N LEU A 150 -1.10 -13.83 -15.93
CA LEU A 150 -0.50 -15.00 -16.59
C LEU A 150 1.03 -14.91 -16.74
N SER A 151 1.71 -14.00 -16.03
CA SER A 151 3.16 -13.82 -16.15
C SER A 151 3.96 -15.08 -15.79
N PHE A 152 3.40 -15.97 -14.96
CA PHE A 152 4.04 -17.25 -14.62
C PHE A 152 4.23 -18.16 -15.84
N VAL A 153 3.47 -17.98 -16.93
CA VAL A 153 3.66 -18.74 -18.17
C VAL A 153 5.07 -18.46 -18.73
N ASN A 154 5.48 -17.18 -18.77
CA ASN A 154 6.83 -16.81 -19.22
C ASN A 154 7.92 -17.40 -18.33
N PHE A 155 7.66 -17.55 -17.02
CA PHE A 155 8.58 -18.26 -16.12
C PHE A 155 8.75 -19.71 -16.54
N PHE A 156 7.68 -20.47 -16.78
CA PHE A 156 7.78 -21.88 -17.16
C PHE A 156 8.26 -22.11 -18.60
N LEU A 157 8.15 -21.11 -19.48
CA LEU A 157 8.80 -21.15 -20.81
C LEU A 157 10.33 -21.10 -20.69
N GLN A 158 10.86 -20.36 -19.71
CA GLN A 158 12.30 -20.26 -19.44
C GLN A 158 12.81 -21.35 -18.48
N HIS A 159 11.94 -21.85 -17.61
CA HIS A 159 12.20 -22.88 -16.62
C HIS A 159 11.18 -24.03 -16.77
N PRO A 160 11.37 -24.93 -17.76
CA PRO A 160 10.47 -26.07 -17.95
C PRO A 160 10.34 -26.92 -16.68
N LEU A 161 9.16 -27.52 -16.49
CA LEU A 161 8.87 -28.33 -15.30
C LEU A 161 9.89 -29.44 -15.11
N SER A 162 10.50 -29.48 -13.92
CA SER A 162 11.48 -30.47 -13.53
C SER A 162 11.49 -30.66 -12.01
N TRP A 163 12.26 -31.62 -11.52
CA TRP A 163 12.49 -31.79 -10.08
C TRP A 163 13.14 -30.56 -9.42
N ASN A 164 13.78 -29.68 -10.20
CA ASN A 164 14.40 -28.44 -9.72
C ASN A 164 13.42 -27.26 -9.65
N THR A 165 12.21 -27.38 -10.20
CA THR A 165 11.22 -26.29 -10.23
C THR A 165 10.98 -25.61 -8.87
N PRO A 166 10.88 -26.33 -7.73
CA PRO A 166 10.74 -25.67 -6.43
C PRO A 166 11.92 -24.73 -6.11
N MET A 167 13.14 -25.13 -6.47
CA MET A 167 14.35 -24.33 -6.28
C MET A 167 14.40 -23.15 -7.25
N ASP A 168 14.02 -23.38 -8.51
CA ASP A 168 13.94 -22.30 -9.52
C ASP A 168 12.96 -21.21 -9.08
N ILE A 169 11.80 -21.59 -8.53
CA ILE A 169 10.82 -20.65 -7.99
C ILE A 169 11.38 -19.92 -6.77
N ALA A 170 11.98 -20.65 -5.82
CA ALA A 170 12.47 -20.09 -4.56
C ALA A 170 13.65 -19.12 -4.75
N THR A 171 14.48 -19.35 -5.77
CA THR A 171 15.66 -18.53 -6.06
C THR A 171 15.43 -17.46 -7.14
N ASN A 172 14.24 -17.43 -7.75
CA ASN A 172 13.91 -16.45 -8.76
C ASN A 172 13.93 -15.01 -8.21
N SER A 173 14.83 -14.20 -8.74
CA SER A 173 14.97 -12.78 -8.39
C SER A 173 14.40 -11.83 -9.44
N ARG A 174 14.00 -12.36 -10.61
CA ARG A 174 13.55 -11.56 -11.77
C ARG A 174 12.04 -11.59 -11.90
N PHE A 175 11.47 -10.56 -12.52
CA PHE A 175 10.07 -10.60 -12.90
C PHE A 175 9.91 -11.62 -14.05
N PRO A 176 8.95 -12.54 -13.97
CA PRO A 176 8.64 -13.44 -15.09
C PRO A 176 8.29 -12.72 -16.39
N SER A 177 7.73 -11.51 -16.27
CA SER A 177 7.38 -10.64 -17.38
C SER A 177 7.41 -9.19 -16.90
N PHE A 178 8.06 -8.32 -17.66
CA PHE A 178 8.31 -6.92 -17.30
C PHE A 178 7.88 -5.97 -18.43
N GLY A 179 6.75 -6.30 -19.07
CA GLY A 179 6.16 -5.44 -20.09
C GLY A 179 5.81 -4.06 -19.51
N PRO A 180 5.94 -2.98 -20.28
CA PRO A 180 6.30 -2.95 -21.71
C PRO A 180 7.81 -2.99 -22.00
N TRP A 181 8.69 -2.93 -20.99
CA TRP A 181 10.13 -2.75 -21.19
C TRP A 181 10.86 -3.93 -21.83
N ASP A 182 10.31 -5.15 -21.69
CA ASP A 182 10.87 -6.37 -22.26
C ASP A 182 10.05 -6.92 -23.44
N GLY A 183 9.02 -6.19 -23.90
CA GLY A 183 8.11 -6.62 -24.97
C GLY A 183 7.12 -7.73 -24.58
N ASN A 184 7.09 -8.17 -23.32
CA ASN A 184 6.16 -9.19 -22.83
C ASN A 184 4.88 -8.59 -22.23
N LEU A 185 4.05 -9.44 -21.62
CA LEU A 185 2.83 -9.05 -20.91
C LEU A 185 3.13 -7.98 -19.84
N ILE A 186 2.36 -6.87 -19.88
CA ILE A 186 2.39 -5.80 -18.88
C ILE A 186 1.83 -6.34 -17.55
N SER A 187 2.72 -6.91 -16.75
CA SER A 187 2.39 -7.65 -15.53
C SER A 187 3.24 -7.24 -14.31
N ALA A 188 4.24 -6.37 -14.52
CA ALA A 188 5.13 -5.86 -13.48
C ALA A 188 4.37 -5.16 -12.34
N PHE A 189 3.18 -4.63 -12.63
CA PHE A 189 2.33 -3.91 -11.68
C PHE A 189 1.30 -4.80 -10.94
N TRP A 190 1.25 -6.10 -11.24
CA TRP A 190 0.23 -7.02 -10.70
C TRP A 190 0.77 -7.86 -9.54
N ASN A 191 1.78 -7.35 -8.84
CA ASN A 191 2.42 -8.02 -7.72
C ASN A 191 2.69 -7.02 -6.58
N LEU A 192 3.16 -7.54 -5.45
CA LEU A 192 3.36 -6.75 -4.23
C LEU A 192 4.39 -5.61 -4.37
N ASN A 193 5.22 -5.62 -5.42
CA ASN A 193 6.22 -4.58 -5.65
C ASN A 193 5.60 -3.18 -5.78
N VAL A 194 4.40 -3.06 -6.34
CA VAL A 194 3.74 -1.75 -6.45
C VAL A 194 3.51 -1.12 -5.07
N TYR A 195 3.13 -1.93 -4.07
CA TYR A 195 2.93 -1.45 -2.70
C TYR A 195 4.23 -1.14 -1.96
N THR A 196 5.32 -1.85 -2.29
CA THR A 196 6.65 -1.55 -1.72
C THR A 196 7.31 -0.34 -2.38
N ASN A 197 6.89 0.01 -3.59
CA ASN A 197 7.43 1.15 -4.31
C ASN A 197 6.60 2.40 -3.99
N GLN A 198 5.28 2.32 -4.14
CA GLN A 198 4.32 3.39 -3.81
C GLN A 198 3.77 3.21 -2.39
N ARG A 199 4.51 3.71 -1.40
CA ARG A 199 4.26 3.45 0.03
C ARG A 199 2.90 3.91 0.56
N HIS A 200 2.32 4.94 -0.04
CA HIS A 200 1.00 5.48 0.29
C HIS A 200 -0.16 4.72 -0.39
N LEU A 201 0.11 3.89 -1.40
CA LEU A 201 -0.93 3.30 -2.25
C LEU A 201 -1.83 2.34 -1.47
N ALA A 202 -1.24 1.48 -0.62
CA ALA A 202 -2.01 0.49 0.12
C ALA A 202 -3.02 1.14 1.07
N ALA A 203 -2.57 2.17 1.81
CA ALA A 203 -3.44 2.97 2.67
C ALA A 203 -4.57 3.63 1.86
N SER A 204 -4.28 4.11 0.66
CA SER A 204 -5.27 4.74 -0.21
C SER A 204 -6.38 3.77 -0.63
N PHE A 205 -6.03 2.55 -1.05
CA PHE A 205 -7.04 1.52 -1.37
C PHE A 205 -7.81 1.07 -0.14
N ALA A 206 -7.16 0.98 1.02
CA ALA A 206 -7.84 0.68 2.27
C ALA A 206 -8.90 1.74 2.60
N LEU A 207 -8.58 3.03 2.43
CA LEU A 207 -9.53 4.13 2.63
C LEU A 207 -10.71 4.09 1.64
N ILE A 208 -10.48 3.72 0.37
CA ILE A 208 -11.58 3.51 -0.58
C ILE A 208 -12.52 2.40 -0.09
N ILE A 209 -11.97 1.23 0.26
CA ILE A 209 -12.79 0.10 0.72
C ILE A 209 -13.51 0.45 2.04
N ALA A 210 -12.84 1.14 2.96
CA ALA A 210 -13.46 1.63 4.19
C ALA A 210 -14.63 2.57 3.89
N THR A 211 -14.46 3.47 2.92
CA THR A 211 -15.53 4.38 2.45
C THR A 211 -16.72 3.57 1.91
N LEU A 212 -16.47 2.57 1.05
CA LEU A 212 -17.51 1.67 0.52
C LEU A 212 -18.27 0.92 1.61
N LEU A 213 -17.61 0.53 2.70
CA LEU A 213 -18.24 -0.17 3.83
C LEU A 213 -19.09 0.75 4.72
N VAL A 214 -18.77 2.06 4.76
CA VAL A 214 -19.50 3.04 5.56
C VAL A 214 -20.72 3.59 4.81
N ILE A 215 -20.60 3.79 3.49
CA ILE A 215 -21.60 4.43 2.63
C ILE A 215 -23.02 3.85 2.77
N PRO A 216 -23.26 2.51 2.71
CA PRO A 216 -24.61 1.93 2.84
C PRO A 216 -25.33 2.32 4.14
N GLY A 217 -24.56 2.72 5.15
CA GLY A 217 -25.06 3.21 6.41
C GLY A 217 -25.63 4.64 6.38
N LEU A 218 -25.36 5.44 5.35
CA LEU A 218 -25.70 6.86 5.28
C LEU A 218 -27.20 7.11 5.01
N THR A 219 -27.92 6.13 4.49
CA THR A 219 -29.37 6.23 4.16
C THR A 219 -30.30 6.20 5.37
N ARG A 220 -29.77 6.02 6.58
CA ARG A 220 -30.56 6.07 7.82
C ARG A 220 -30.60 7.50 8.35
N ASN A 221 -31.79 7.97 8.73
CA ASN A 221 -32.11 9.37 9.08
C ASN A 221 -31.17 10.04 10.11
N ASP A 222 -30.43 9.28 10.94
CA ASP A 222 -29.65 9.82 12.07
C ASP A 222 -28.13 9.57 11.98
N ASN A 223 -27.52 9.61 10.80
CA ASN A 223 -26.11 9.24 10.63
C ASN A 223 -25.14 10.38 10.31
N PHE A 224 -25.30 11.52 10.98
CA PHE A 224 -24.38 12.67 10.90
C PHE A 224 -22.90 12.28 11.10
N LEU A 225 -22.61 11.42 12.10
CA LEU A 225 -21.25 10.94 12.38
C LEU A 225 -20.66 10.14 11.22
N ARG A 226 -21.48 9.35 10.51
CA ARG A 226 -21.02 8.60 9.32
C ARG A 226 -20.77 9.55 8.16
N GLY A 227 -21.58 10.60 8.00
CA GLY A 227 -21.35 11.67 7.05
C GLY A 227 -20.01 12.38 7.28
N ILE A 228 -19.73 12.77 8.53
CA ILE A 228 -18.42 13.33 8.93
C ILE A 228 -17.29 12.35 8.63
N LEU A 229 -17.43 11.08 9.02
CA LEU A 229 -16.40 10.08 8.78
C LEU A 229 -16.10 9.93 7.28
N THR A 230 -17.12 9.82 6.45
CA THR A 230 -16.97 9.76 4.99
C THR A 230 -16.27 11.00 4.43
N ALA A 231 -16.63 12.20 4.90
CA ALA A 231 -15.96 13.43 4.49
C ALA A 231 -14.47 13.43 4.87
N ILE A 232 -14.13 13.02 6.10
CA ILE A 232 -12.74 12.91 6.56
C ILE A 232 -11.96 11.92 5.70
N LEU A 233 -12.50 10.71 5.48
CA LEU A 233 -11.84 9.68 4.66
C LEU A 233 -11.57 10.19 3.24
N TYR A 234 -12.54 10.87 2.64
CA TYR A 234 -12.40 11.46 1.32
C TYR A 234 -11.37 12.61 1.29
N SER A 235 -11.40 13.52 2.26
CA SER A 235 -10.42 14.62 2.37
C SER A 235 -8.99 14.11 2.53
N VAL A 236 -8.77 13.07 3.34
CA VAL A 236 -7.46 12.43 3.48
C VAL A 236 -7.00 11.82 2.16
N LEU A 237 -7.91 11.18 1.41
CA LEU A 237 -7.62 10.61 0.11
C LEU A 237 -7.17 11.66 -0.91
N LEU A 238 -7.76 12.85 -0.95
CA LEU A 238 -7.38 13.91 -1.90
C LEU A 238 -5.89 14.26 -1.86
N PHE A 239 -5.32 14.31 -0.66
CA PHE A 239 -3.90 14.67 -0.48
C PHE A 239 -2.96 13.46 -0.40
N THR A 240 -3.50 12.25 -0.18
CA THR A 240 -2.74 11.00 -0.12
C THR A 240 -2.65 10.31 -1.48
N ASN A 241 -3.71 10.33 -2.27
CA ASN A 241 -3.77 9.77 -3.61
C ASN A 241 -5.00 10.29 -4.40
N GLN A 242 -4.77 11.24 -5.30
CA GLN A 242 -5.83 11.87 -6.11
C GLN A 242 -6.60 10.88 -6.99
N ALA A 243 -5.95 9.84 -7.53
CA ALA A 243 -6.64 8.83 -8.33
C ALA A 243 -7.59 7.98 -7.46
N ALA A 244 -7.15 7.62 -6.25
CA ALA A 244 -8.00 6.94 -5.28
C ALA A 244 -9.17 7.83 -4.82
N ALA A 245 -8.92 9.13 -4.64
CA ALA A 245 -9.98 10.09 -4.34
C ALA A 245 -11.00 10.19 -5.48
N ALA A 246 -10.56 10.23 -6.75
CA ALA A 246 -11.46 10.23 -7.90
C ALA A 246 -12.34 8.96 -7.94
N ILE A 247 -11.75 7.78 -7.68
CA ILE A 247 -12.50 6.53 -7.57
C ILE A 247 -13.54 6.61 -6.44
N ALA A 248 -13.15 7.09 -5.25
CA ALA A 248 -14.08 7.25 -4.13
C ALA A 248 -15.22 8.23 -4.47
N ALA A 249 -14.92 9.33 -5.17
CA ALA A 249 -15.92 10.30 -5.62
C ALA A 249 -16.97 9.68 -6.54
N LEU A 250 -16.54 8.81 -7.47
CA LEU A 250 -17.47 8.09 -8.37
C LEU A 250 -18.44 7.22 -7.58
N PHE A 251 -17.96 6.49 -6.57
CA PHE A 251 -18.83 5.66 -5.74
C PHE A 251 -19.77 6.48 -4.86
N LEU A 252 -19.28 7.59 -4.29
CA LEU A 252 -20.12 8.50 -3.51
C LEU A 252 -21.20 9.12 -4.38
N PHE A 253 -20.84 9.62 -5.56
CA PHE A 253 -21.79 10.19 -6.50
C PHE A 253 -22.85 9.16 -6.91
N TRP A 254 -22.44 7.96 -7.32
CA TRP A 254 -23.36 6.88 -7.69
C TRP A 254 -24.33 6.51 -6.56
N PHE A 255 -23.86 6.52 -5.31
CA PHE A 255 -24.70 6.16 -4.16
C PHE A 255 -25.79 7.19 -3.85
N PHE A 256 -25.58 8.47 -4.18
CA PHE A 256 -26.53 9.55 -3.93
C PHE A 256 -27.42 9.89 -5.13
N LEU A 257 -27.27 9.16 -6.25
CA LEU A 257 -28.23 9.14 -7.36
C LEU A 257 -29.42 8.22 -7.04
#